data_AF-A0A1C0BV17-F1
#
_entry.id   AF-A0A1C0BV17-F1
#
_cell.length_a   1.000
_cell.length_b   1.000
_cell.length_c   1.000
_cell.angle_alpha   90.00
_cell.angle_beta   90.00
_cell.angle_gamma   90.00
#
_symmetry.space_group_name_H-M   'P 1'
#
loop_
_entity.id
_entity.type
_entity.pdbx_description
1 polymer ?
#
loop_
_entity_poly.entity_id
_entity_poly.type
_entity_poly.pdbx_seq_one_letter_code
_entity_poly.pdbx_strand_id
1 'polypeptide(L)'
;MKKTIYQKQPDLNYKSLVMVYFDGENRYIAHSFIHNGREGKYLSILYKDPLPTGDFIAGWNYLDDNSFSMVMIPEKNQEMAVEDFYAAWNPEMLAQGIEIIEVKGFDEVNRLMTDPEINEQEFVFFGRK
;
A
#
# COMPACT_ATOMS: atom_id res chain seq x y z
N MET A 1 -10.93 10.96 9.52
CA MET A 1 -9.83 10.53 8.64
C MET A 1 -9.24 11.77 8.00
N LYS A 2 -7.92 11.93 7.95
CA LYS A 2 -7.28 13.05 7.26
C LYS A 2 -6.67 12.53 5.97
N LYS A 3 -7.16 13.02 4.83
CA LYS A 3 -6.55 12.79 3.52
C LYS A 3 -5.48 13.86 3.30
N THR A 4 -4.29 13.43 2.87
CA THR A 4 -3.22 14.31 2.44
C THR A 4 -2.95 14.04 0.97
N ILE A 5 -3.13 15.05 0.13
CA ILE A 5 -2.92 14.95 -1.32
C ILE A 5 -1.60 15.63 -1.64
N TYR A 6 -0.73 14.90 -2.31
CA TYR A 6 0.54 15.42 -2.81
C TYR A 6 0.54 15.47 -4.32
N GLN A 7 1.07 16.54 -4.90
CA GLN A 7 1.24 16.66 -6.35
C GLN A 7 2.71 16.40 -6.69
N LYS A 8 2.98 15.29 -7.41
CA LYS A 8 4.30 14.77 -7.87
C LYS A 8 5.45 14.73 -6.84
N GLN A 9 6.06 13.54 -6.67
CA GLN A 9 7.21 13.27 -5.78
C GLN A 9 7.07 13.92 -4.38
N PRO A 10 6.08 13.47 -3.58
CA PRO A 10 5.87 13.96 -2.22
C PRO A 10 7.11 13.83 -1.35
N ASP A 11 7.37 14.77 -0.43
CA ASP A 11 8.22 14.47 0.74
C ASP A 11 7.39 13.63 1.72
N LEU A 12 7.63 12.31 1.73
CA LEU A 12 6.94 11.32 2.53
C LEU A 12 7.73 11.00 3.78
N ASN A 13 7.13 11.28 4.93
CA ASN A 13 7.70 10.96 6.22
C ASN A 13 6.70 10.23 7.11
N TYR A 14 6.30 9.04 6.67
CA TYR A 14 5.52 8.11 7.49
C TYR A 14 6.44 7.08 8.14
N LYS A 15 5.99 6.46 9.24
CA LYS A 15 6.69 5.29 9.80
C LYS A 15 6.53 4.07 8.90
N SER A 16 5.39 3.95 8.24
CA SER A 16 5.01 2.81 7.42
C SER A 16 3.95 3.23 6.40
N LEU A 17 4.02 2.68 5.19
CA LEU A 17 3.04 2.86 4.12
C LEU A 17 2.47 1.49 3.72
N VAL A 18 1.19 1.47 3.39
CA VAL A 18 0.49 0.36 2.74
C VAL A 18 -0.21 0.91 1.52
N MET A 19 -0.03 0.26 0.38
CA MET A 19 -0.78 0.53 -0.84
C MET A 19 -1.78 -0.62 -1.06
N VAL A 20 -2.98 -0.27 -1.50
CA VAL A 20 -3.92 -1.21 -2.10
C VAL A 20 -4.14 -0.80 -3.55
N TYR A 21 -3.97 -1.75 -4.46
CA TYR A 21 -4.24 -1.61 -5.89
C TYR A 21 -5.53 -2.36 -6.26
N PHE A 22 -6.34 -1.78 -7.14
CA PHE A 22 -7.50 -2.40 -7.78
C PHE A 22 -7.27 -2.53 -9.27
N ASP A 23 -7.39 -3.75 -9.80
CA ASP A 23 -7.37 -3.96 -11.25
C ASP A 23 -8.78 -3.85 -11.90
N GLY A 24 -9.81 -3.56 -11.10
CA GLY A 24 -11.22 -3.58 -11.51
C GLY A 24 -11.99 -4.82 -11.06
N GLU A 25 -11.30 -5.89 -10.65
CA GLU A 25 -11.90 -7.13 -10.15
C GLU A 25 -11.33 -7.54 -8.78
N ASN A 26 -10.01 -7.48 -8.63
CA ASN A 26 -9.24 -7.98 -7.51
C ASN A 26 -8.45 -6.86 -6.83
N ARG A 27 -8.19 -7.06 -5.53
CA ARG A 27 -7.31 -6.20 -4.75
C ARG A 27 -5.94 -6.82 -4.63
N TYR A 28 -4.92 -5.99 -4.64
CA TYR A 28 -3.55 -6.38 -4.36
C TYR A 28 -2.97 -5.43 -3.35
N ILE A 29 -2.02 -5.91 -2.54
CA ILE A 29 -1.43 -5.11 -1.48
C ILE A 29 0.08 -5.00 -1.67
N ALA A 30 0.62 -3.88 -1.20
CA ALA A 30 2.05 -3.66 -1.09
C ALA A 30 2.33 -2.82 0.16
N HIS A 31 3.50 -2.92 0.77
CA HIS A 31 3.83 -2.12 1.96
C HIS A 31 5.33 -1.87 2.12
N SER A 32 5.68 -0.83 2.89
CA SER A 32 7.04 -0.30 2.96
C SER A 32 7.91 -0.82 4.13
N PHE A 33 7.50 -1.90 4.80
CA PHE A 33 8.09 -2.37 6.07
C PHE A 33 7.99 -3.90 6.27
N ILE A 34 8.87 -4.50 7.07
CA ILE A 34 8.81 -5.94 7.43
C ILE A 34 7.92 -6.14 8.65
N HIS A 35 6.93 -7.04 8.58
CA HIS A 35 6.18 -7.50 9.74
C HIS A 35 7.08 -8.41 10.62
N ASN A 36 7.11 -8.20 11.94
CA ASN A 36 7.93 -8.94 12.93
C ASN A 36 9.45 -8.71 13.04
N GLY A 37 10.07 -7.71 12.40
CA GLY A 37 11.47 -7.44 12.74
C GLY A 37 12.21 -6.46 11.86
N ARG A 38 12.69 -5.41 12.52
CA ARG A 38 13.47 -4.27 12.02
C ARG A 38 12.66 -3.21 11.30
N GLU A 39 12.72 -2.02 11.87
CA GLU A 39 12.30 -0.75 11.29
C GLU A 39 12.96 -0.57 9.92
N GLY A 40 12.30 -1.05 8.87
CA GLY A 40 12.55 -0.63 7.50
C GLY A 40 11.50 0.40 7.17
N LYS A 41 11.88 1.68 7.08
CA LYS A 41 11.02 2.70 6.46
C LYS A 41 10.98 2.55 4.92
N TYR A 42 11.89 1.75 4.38
CA TYR A 42 12.35 1.81 2.99
C TYR A 42 12.47 0.41 2.36
N LEU A 43 11.60 -0.55 2.69
CA LEU A 43 11.56 -1.83 1.96
C LEU A 43 10.24 -1.95 1.23
N SER A 44 10.26 -2.02 -0.09
CA SER A 44 9.08 -2.29 -0.90
C SER A 44 8.77 -3.78 -0.88
N ILE A 45 7.64 -4.17 -0.28
CA ILE A 45 7.08 -5.52 -0.34
C ILE A 45 5.84 -5.48 -1.22
N LEU A 46 5.79 -6.36 -2.22
CA LEU A 46 4.71 -6.44 -3.17
C LEU A 46 4.21 -7.88 -3.31
N TYR A 47 2.93 -8.11 -3.04
CA TYR A 47 2.29 -9.40 -3.26
C TYR A 47 1.67 -9.42 -4.65
N LYS A 48 2.00 -10.43 -5.45
CA LYS A 48 1.40 -10.63 -6.78
C LYS A 48 0.11 -11.45 -6.73
N ASP A 49 -0.14 -12.15 -5.63
CA ASP A 49 -1.41 -12.84 -5.39
C ASP A 49 -2.48 -11.84 -4.90
N PRO A 50 -3.75 -12.03 -5.30
CA PRO A 50 -4.82 -11.13 -4.89
C PRO A 50 -5.10 -11.26 -3.38
N LEU A 51 -5.44 -10.14 -2.75
CA LEU A 51 -5.92 -10.07 -1.39
C LEU A 51 -7.20 -10.89 -1.26
N PRO A 52 -7.25 -11.87 -0.34
CA PRO A 52 -8.46 -12.63 -0.06
C PRO A 52 -9.65 -11.74 0.28
N THR A 53 -10.85 -12.13 -0.16
CA THR A 53 -12.07 -11.39 0.14
C THR A 53 -12.42 -11.51 1.63
N GLY A 54 -13.00 -10.44 2.19
CA GLY A 54 -13.40 -10.39 3.60
C GLY A 54 -12.59 -9.37 4.40
N ASP A 55 -12.09 -9.78 5.57
CA ASP A 55 -11.30 -8.92 6.45
C ASP A 55 -9.91 -8.66 5.85
N PHE A 56 -9.60 -7.38 5.62
CA PHE A 56 -8.35 -6.90 5.04
C PHE A 56 -7.13 -7.37 5.81
N ILE A 57 -7.17 -7.33 7.14
CA ILE A 57 -6.02 -7.71 7.98
C ILE A 57 -5.84 -9.22 7.98
N ALA A 58 -6.92 -9.98 8.04
CA ALA A 58 -6.85 -11.44 7.89
C ALA A 58 -6.30 -11.83 6.51
N GLY A 59 -6.76 -11.16 5.44
CA GLY A 59 -6.28 -11.37 4.08
C GLY A 59 -4.80 -11.03 3.91
N TRP A 60 -4.34 -9.93 4.51
CA TRP A 60 -2.93 -9.56 4.51
C TRP A 60 -2.10 -10.60 5.26
N ASN A 61 -2.46 -10.96 6.50
CA ASN A 61 -1.74 -11.97 7.25
C ASN A 61 -1.65 -13.31 6.48
N TYR A 62 -2.71 -13.68 5.77
CA TYR A 62 -2.69 -14.86 4.91
C TYR A 62 -1.64 -14.73 3.80
N LEU A 63 -1.56 -13.58 3.13
CA LEU A 63 -0.55 -13.34 2.09
C LEU A 63 0.87 -13.36 2.65
N ASP A 64 1.10 -12.77 3.83
CA ASP A 64 2.40 -12.85 4.53
C ASP A 64 2.88 -14.29 4.71
N ASP A 65 1.97 -15.19 5.09
CA ASP A 65 2.29 -16.58 5.39
C ASP A 65 2.32 -17.49 4.15
N ASN A 66 1.60 -17.14 3.07
CA ASN A 66 1.28 -18.09 1.99
C ASN A 66 1.59 -17.60 0.57
N SER A 67 1.89 -16.32 0.35
CA SER A 67 2.17 -15.80 -0.98
C SER A 67 3.60 -16.14 -1.40
N PHE A 68 3.76 -17.16 -2.23
CA PHE A 68 5.06 -17.50 -2.85
C PHE A 68 5.48 -16.50 -3.94
N SER A 69 4.58 -15.62 -4.37
CA SER A 69 4.77 -14.68 -5.47
C SER A 69 5.14 -13.26 -5.01
N MET A 70 5.83 -13.13 -3.88
CA MET A 70 6.21 -11.83 -3.30
C MET A 70 7.51 -11.27 -3.90
N VAL A 71 7.54 -9.96 -4.16
CA VAL A 71 8.74 -9.21 -4.57
C VAL A 71 9.16 -8.30 -3.42
N MET A 72 10.47 -8.29 -3.10
CA MET A 72 11.05 -7.43 -2.08
C MET A 72 12.19 -6.61 -2.66
N ILE A 73 12.11 -5.28 -2.57
CA ILE A 73 13.11 -4.36 -3.12
C ILE A 73 13.54 -3.37 -2.03
N PRO A 74 14.85 -3.28 -1.72
CA PRO A 74 15.35 -2.26 -0.81
C PRO A 74 15.33 -0.89 -1.47
N GLU A 75 14.64 0.04 -0.84
CA GLU A 75 14.50 1.43 -1.28
C GLU A 75 15.39 2.38 -0.48
N LYS A 76 15.61 3.56 -1.07
CA LYS A 76 16.37 4.64 -0.42
C LYS A 76 15.48 5.59 0.36
N ASN A 77 14.20 5.69 -0.02
CA ASN A 77 13.20 6.56 0.58
C ASN A 77 11.77 6.05 0.25
N GLN A 78 10.74 6.70 0.78
CA GLN A 78 9.34 6.25 0.61
C GLN A 78 8.77 6.64 -0.75
N GLU A 79 9.31 7.70 -1.35
CA GLU A 79 8.95 8.20 -2.65
C GLU A 79 9.26 7.18 -3.75
N MET A 80 10.49 6.65 -3.74
CA MET A 80 10.90 5.59 -4.65
C MET A 80 10.05 4.33 -4.46
N ALA A 81 9.71 3.96 -3.21
CA ALA A 81 8.83 2.82 -2.95
C ALA A 81 7.45 3.00 -3.61
N VAL A 82 6.86 4.20 -3.55
CA VAL A 82 5.58 4.49 -4.20
C VAL A 82 5.70 4.47 -5.72
N GLU A 83 6.76 5.04 -6.29
CA GLU A 83 7.02 4.99 -7.74
C GLU A 83 7.16 3.55 -8.24
N ASP A 84 7.91 2.71 -7.52
CA ASP A 84 8.09 1.31 -7.85
C ASP A 84 6.78 0.52 -7.75
N PHE A 85 5.95 0.80 -6.74
CA PHE A 85 4.63 0.17 -6.64
C PHE A 85 3.75 0.50 -7.85
N TYR A 86 3.73 1.76 -8.27
CA TYR A 86 2.97 2.16 -9.46
C TYR A 86 3.52 1.48 -10.70
N ALA A 87 4.84 1.54 -10.92
CA ALA A 87 5.46 0.95 -12.09
C ALA A 87 5.28 -0.58 -12.15
N ALA A 88 5.21 -1.25 -10.99
CA ALA A 88 5.03 -2.69 -10.91
C ALA A 88 3.63 -3.20 -11.29
N TRP A 89 2.62 -2.32 -11.28
CA TRP A 89 1.23 -2.64 -11.65
C TRP A 89 0.78 -1.95 -12.92
N ASN A 90 1.20 -0.72 -13.14
CA ASN A 90 0.90 0.06 -14.33
C ASN A 90 2.14 0.85 -14.77
N PRO A 91 3.04 0.23 -15.57
CA PRO A 91 4.29 0.85 -16.01
C PRO A 91 4.11 2.16 -16.81
N GLU A 92 2.95 2.34 -17.44
CA GLU A 92 2.64 3.53 -18.24
C GLU A 92 2.00 4.65 -17.40
N MET A 93 1.70 4.38 -16.12
CA MET A 93 1.05 5.36 -15.27
C MET A 93 2.01 6.46 -14.82
N LEU A 94 1.67 7.69 -15.20
CA LEU A 94 2.28 8.89 -14.65
C LEU A 94 1.39 9.37 -13.49
N ALA A 95 1.73 8.99 -12.26
CA ALA A 95 1.01 9.46 -11.08
C ALA A 95 0.99 11.00 -11.04
N GLN A 96 -0.19 11.59 -11.27
CA GLN A 96 -0.36 13.05 -11.26
C GLN A 96 -0.39 13.61 -9.83
N GLY A 97 -0.81 12.78 -8.88
CA GLY A 97 -0.77 13.03 -7.45
C GLY A 97 -0.95 11.74 -6.68
N ILE A 98 -0.52 11.75 -5.41
CA ILE A 98 -0.65 10.62 -4.50
C ILE A 98 -1.56 11.07 -3.37
N GLU A 99 -2.71 10.41 -3.22
CA GLU A 99 -3.58 10.56 -2.06
C GLU A 99 -3.15 9.56 -0.99
N ILE A 100 -2.79 10.07 0.18
CA ILE A 100 -2.46 9.26 1.35
C ILE A 100 -3.50 9.52 2.43
N ILE A 101 -4.12 8.45 2.90
CA ILE A 101 -5.00 8.43 4.05
C ILE A 101 -4.15 8.21 5.30
N GLU A 102 -4.12 9.20 6.19
CA GLU A 102 -3.40 9.06 7.47
C GLU A 102 -4.19 8.18 8.44
N VAL A 103 -3.55 7.14 8.98
CA VAL A 103 -4.10 6.20 9.96
C VAL A 103 -3.23 6.13 11.23
N LYS A 104 -3.81 5.81 12.39
CA LYS A 104 -3.03 5.56 13.62
C LYS A 104 -2.47 4.15 13.65
N GLY A 105 -3.23 3.20 13.12
CA GLY A 105 -2.86 1.80 12.96
C GLY A 105 -3.52 1.20 11.71
N PHE A 106 -2.95 0.11 11.21
CA PHE A 106 -3.49 -0.54 10.01
C PHE A 106 -4.78 -1.32 10.28
N ASP A 107 -5.13 -1.57 11.54
CA ASP A 107 -6.43 -2.08 11.95
C ASP A 107 -7.59 -1.17 11.50
N GLU A 108 -7.34 0.14 11.31
CA GLU A 108 -8.33 1.07 10.78
C GLU A 108 -8.69 0.79 9.31
N VAL A 109 -7.79 0.16 8.53
CA VAL A 109 -7.96 -0.05 7.08
C VAL A 109 -9.21 -0.86 6.79
N ASN A 110 -9.51 -1.89 7.59
CA ASN A 110 -10.73 -2.67 7.48
C ASN A 110 -11.99 -1.80 7.41
N ARG A 111 -12.10 -0.84 8.33
CA ARG A 111 -13.25 0.06 8.39
C ARG A 111 -13.25 1.03 7.21
N LEU A 112 -12.07 1.52 6.81
CA LEU A 112 -11.94 2.48 5.71
C LEU A 112 -12.29 1.85 4.35
N MET A 113 -11.93 0.59 4.14
CA MET A 113 -12.26 -0.15 2.91
C MET A 113 -13.76 -0.51 2.79
N THR A 114 -14.58 -0.22 3.80
CA THR A 114 -16.05 -0.30 3.68
C THR A 114 -16.66 0.91 2.98
N ASP A 115 -15.92 2.01 2.87
CA ASP A 115 -16.35 3.22 2.16
C ASP A 115 -16.15 3.04 0.65
N PRO A 116 -17.21 3.08 -0.19
CA PRO A 116 -17.09 2.92 -1.63
C PRO A 116 -16.14 3.95 -2.27
N GLU A 117 -16.06 5.18 -1.76
CA GLU A 117 -15.16 6.20 -2.33
C GLU A 117 -13.68 5.90 -2.11
N ILE A 118 -13.36 5.06 -1.13
CA ILE A 118 -11.99 4.59 -0.85
C ILE A 118 -11.78 3.25 -1.55
N ASN A 119 -12.73 2.34 -1.38
CA ASN A 119 -12.66 1.02 -1.94
C ASN A 119 -12.58 1.10 -3.46
N GLU A 120 -13.40 1.87 -4.17
CA GLU A 120 -13.40 1.89 -5.64
C GLU A 120 -12.20 2.58 -6.29
N GLN A 121 -11.28 3.17 -5.52
CA GLN A 121 -10.06 3.78 -6.08
C GLN A 121 -9.13 2.71 -6.66
N GLU A 122 -8.53 3.03 -7.82
CA GLU A 122 -7.51 2.20 -8.46
C GLU A 122 -6.29 2.04 -7.54
N PHE A 123 -5.83 3.15 -6.94
CA PHE A 123 -4.74 3.14 -5.99
C PHE A 123 -5.13 3.92 -4.75
N VAL A 124 -4.96 3.30 -3.58
CA VAL A 124 -5.12 3.97 -2.29
C VAL A 124 -3.92 3.68 -1.39
N PHE A 125 -3.42 4.72 -0.73
CA PHE A 125 -2.30 4.62 0.20
C PHE A 125 -2.74 4.94 1.62
N PHE A 126 -2.29 4.13 2.57
CA PHE A 126 -2.48 4.34 4.00
C PHE A 126 -1.13 4.60 4.67
N GLY A 127 -1.00 5.77 5.30
CA GLY A 127 0.23 6.20 5.96
C GLY A 127 0.09 6.22 7.47
N ARG A 128 0.96 5.48 8.17
CA ARG A 128 1.04 5.50 9.65
C ARG A 128 2.09 6.49 10.12
N LYS A 129 1.70 7.45 10.96
CA LYS A 129 2.61 8.42 11.59
C LYS A 129 3.36 7.89 12.81
#